data_AF-A0A418M6T3-F1
#
_entry.id   AF-A0A418M6T3-F1
#
_cell.length_a   1.000
_cell.length_b   1.000
_cell.length_c   1.000
_cell.angle_alpha   90.00
_cell.angle_beta   90.00
_cell.angle_gamma   90.00
#
_symmetry.space_group_name_H-M   'P 1'
#
loop_
_entity.id
_entity.type
_entity.pdbx_description
1 polymer ?
#
loop_
_entity_poly.entity_id
_entity_poly.type
_entity_poly.pdbx_seq_one_letter_code
_entity_poly.pdbx_strand_id
1 'polypeptide(L)'
;MKEFFLKKWVRHSLVGLGMLIVWQIGAFALRYMARSNGEQILAPLSKNSSILKEGMKTLSTLEKSNLQRLLNLFDRIENQKEQHKAAFLEFYPYHFASSALLLILSSISVVLLFLTAQVGMNNTSPYVRTIFFTLAALTAFYALSPLVFKQETNISTNLRKFILYDNLEGELYNYAVTNPNVTSSNDTLPFNKFHSSITKTMAEINSINVEFDYKVIPVPDFGLTKP
;
A
#
# COMPACT_ATOMS: atom_id res chain seq x y z
N MET A 1 -32.35 -26.18 -21.20
CA MET A 1 -31.04 -25.80 -20.59
C MET A 1 -29.88 -25.88 -21.61
N LYS A 2 -29.69 -26.99 -22.34
CA LYS A 2 -28.63 -27.11 -23.36
C LYS A 2 -28.72 -26.06 -24.49
N GLU A 3 -29.92 -25.72 -24.95
CA GLU A 3 -30.14 -24.69 -25.99
C GLU A 3 -29.75 -23.27 -25.56
N PHE A 4 -29.77 -22.97 -24.26
CA PHE A 4 -29.36 -21.67 -23.75
C PHE A 4 -27.85 -21.45 -23.93
N PHE A 5 -27.04 -22.47 -23.63
CA PHE A 5 -25.58 -22.42 -23.78
C PHE A 5 -25.10 -22.42 -25.24
N LEU A 6 -25.98 -22.80 -26.18
CA LEU A 6 -25.68 -22.74 -27.61
C LEU A 6 -25.82 -21.33 -28.19
N LYS A 7 -26.47 -20.40 -27.49
CA LYS A 7 -26.60 -19.01 -27.93
C LYS A 7 -25.22 -18.34 -28.03
N LYS A 8 -24.94 -17.72 -29.18
CA LYS A 8 -23.65 -17.09 -29.48
C LYS A 8 -23.20 -16.09 -28.39
N TRP A 9 -24.09 -15.24 -27.92
CA TRP A 9 -23.79 -14.26 -26.87
C TRP A 9 -23.39 -14.93 -25.54
N VAL A 10 -24.03 -16.04 -25.16
CA VAL A 10 -23.69 -16.79 -23.94
C VAL A 10 -22.27 -17.33 -24.02
N ARG A 11 -21.85 -17.86 -25.18
CA ARG A 11 -20.49 -18.36 -25.39
C ARG A 11 -19.44 -17.25 -25.26
N HIS A 12 -19.72 -16.05 -25.79
CA HIS A 12 -18.80 -14.91 -25.65
C HIS A 12 -18.73 -14.41 -24.20
N SER A 13 -19.86 -14.35 -23.49
CA SER A 13 -19.89 -14.01 -22.06
C SER A 13 -19.10 -15.00 -21.21
N LEU A 14 -19.19 -16.30 -21.51
CA LEU A 14 -18.40 -17.34 -20.82
C LEU A 14 -16.90 -17.18 -21.06
N VAL A 15 -16.47 -16.81 -22.27
CA VAL A 15 -15.07 -16.51 -22.56
C VAL A 15 -14.59 -15.30 -21.74
N GLY A 16 -15.36 -14.22 -21.73
CA GLY A 16 -15.04 -13.03 -20.93
C GLY A 16 -14.95 -13.34 -19.43
N LEU A 17 -15.91 -14.12 -18.90
CA LEU A 17 -15.92 -14.55 -17.51
C LEU A 17 -14.74 -15.48 -17.17
N GLY A 18 -14.40 -16.40 -18.06
CA GLY A 18 -13.21 -17.25 -17.91
C GLY A 18 -11.93 -16.43 -17.84
N MET A 19 -11.78 -15.42 -18.71
CA MET A 19 -10.65 -14.49 -18.67
C MET A 19 -10.61 -13.70 -17.36
N LEU A 20 -11.75 -13.17 -16.90
CA LEU A 20 -11.83 -12.46 -15.63
C LEU A 20 -11.33 -13.32 -14.47
N ILE A 21 -11.77 -14.58 -14.39
CA ILE A 21 -11.31 -15.51 -13.35
C ILE A 21 -9.80 -15.72 -13.41
N VAL A 22 -9.25 -16.01 -14.60
CA VAL A 22 -7.81 -16.23 -14.78
C VAL A 22 -6.99 -15.01 -14.33
N TRP A 23 -7.42 -13.80 -14.73
CA TRP A 23 -6.72 -12.58 -14.34
C TRP A 23 -6.87 -12.24 -12.87
N GLN A 24 -8.01 -12.55 -12.23
CA GLN A 24 -8.16 -12.38 -10.79
C GLN A 24 -7.28 -13.34 -9.98
N ILE A 25 -7.12 -14.59 -10.45
CA ILE A 25 -6.17 -15.54 -9.88
C ILE A 25 -4.73 -15.02 -10.02
N GLY A 26 -4.36 -14.53 -11.20
CA GLY A 26 -3.05 -13.88 -11.42
C GLY A 26 -2.83 -12.67 -10.50
N ALA A 27 -3.83 -11.81 -10.36
CA ALA A 27 -3.80 -10.66 -9.46
C ALA A 27 -3.63 -11.08 -8.00
N PHE A 28 -4.29 -12.17 -7.58
CA PHE A 28 -4.15 -12.72 -6.24
C PHE A 28 -2.71 -13.24 -6.00
N ALA A 29 -2.16 -14.01 -6.94
CA ALA A 29 -0.78 -14.51 -6.85
C ALA A 29 0.26 -13.38 -6.76
N LEU A 30 0.11 -12.34 -7.60
CA LEU A 30 0.98 -11.16 -7.57
C LEU A 30 0.85 -10.39 -6.25
N ARG A 31 -0.37 -10.24 -5.72
CA ARG A 31 -0.60 -9.62 -4.40
C ARG A 31 0.06 -10.41 -3.27
N TYR A 32 -0.07 -11.74 -3.29
CA TYR A 32 0.56 -12.60 -2.29
C TYR A 32 2.09 -12.44 -2.29
N MET A 33 2.71 -12.52 -3.48
CA MET A 33 4.16 -12.32 -3.64
C MET A 33 4.60 -10.93 -3.18
N ALA A 34 3.88 -9.88 -3.59
CA ALA A 34 4.19 -8.51 -3.21
C ALA A 34 4.06 -8.29 -1.70
N ARG A 35 3.05 -8.88 -1.05
CA ARG A 35 2.89 -8.80 0.40
C ARG A 35 4.09 -9.40 1.13
N SER A 36 4.54 -10.59 0.73
CA SER A 36 5.72 -11.24 1.31
C SER A 36 6.98 -10.37 1.15
N ASN A 37 7.18 -9.77 -0.02
CA ASN A 37 8.29 -8.84 -0.25
C ASN A 37 8.18 -7.58 0.62
N GLY A 38 6.97 -7.02 0.76
CA GLY A 38 6.71 -5.87 1.62
C GLY A 38 7.04 -6.15 3.08
N GLU A 39 6.69 -7.34 3.58
CA GLU A 39 7.04 -7.76 4.94
C GLU A 39 8.56 -7.91 5.11
N GLN A 40 9.27 -8.49 4.13
CA GLN A 40 10.72 -8.62 4.18
C GLN A 40 11.44 -7.26 4.20
N ILE A 41 10.95 -6.27 3.43
CA ILE A 41 11.50 -4.91 3.42
C ILE A 41 11.40 -4.26 4.81
N LEU A 42 10.31 -4.51 5.54
CA LEU A 42 10.05 -3.90 6.85
C LEU A 42 10.55 -4.76 8.04
N ALA A 43 11.00 -5.99 7.78
CA ALA A 43 11.42 -6.93 8.82
C ALA A 43 12.59 -6.40 9.69
N PRO A 44 13.65 -5.75 9.14
CA PRO A 44 14.75 -5.22 9.96
C PRO A 44 14.28 -4.18 10.98
N LEU A 45 13.37 -3.29 10.57
CA LEU A 45 12.81 -2.23 11.42
C LEU A 45 11.90 -2.80 12.52
N SER A 46 11.12 -3.84 12.19
CA SER A 46 10.28 -4.52 13.18
C SER A 46 11.11 -5.26 14.24
N LYS A 47 12.24 -5.86 13.85
CA LYS A 47 13.14 -6.57 14.77
C LYS A 47 13.78 -5.62 15.78
N ASN A 48 14.16 -4.42 15.34
CA ASN A 48 14.82 -3.42 16.18
C ASN A 48 13.97 -3.02 17.41
N SER A 49 12.65 -2.90 17.29
CA SER A 49 11.78 -2.50 18.42
C SER A 49 11.97 -3.38 19.66
N SER A 50 11.95 -4.71 19.47
CA SER A 50 12.15 -5.66 20.56
C SER A 50 13.52 -5.51 21.24
N ILE A 51 14.57 -5.26 20.44
CA ILE A 51 15.95 -5.10 20.92
C ILE A 51 16.07 -3.80 21.72
N LEU A 52 15.50 -2.71 21.19
CA LEU A 52 15.52 -1.40 21.84
C LEU A 52 14.76 -1.46 23.18
N LYS A 53 13.57 -2.05 23.20
CA LYS A 53 12.75 -2.18 24.41
C LYS A 53 13.44 -3.00 25.50
N GLU A 54 14.08 -4.11 25.14
CA GLU A 54 14.84 -4.92 26.08
C GLU A 54 16.10 -4.19 26.57
N GLY A 55 16.78 -3.49 25.67
CA GLY A 55 17.91 -2.62 26.01
C GLY A 55 17.52 -1.49 26.97
N MET A 56 16.35 -0.87 26.82
CA MET A 56 15.83 0.12 27.77
C MET A 56 15.60 -0.49 29.15
N LYS A 57 15.11 -1.73 29.26
CA LYS A 57 14.89 -2.38 30.57
C LYS A 57 16.19 -2.72 31.29
N THR A 58 17.21 -3.11 30.53
CA THR A 58 18.47 -3.66 31.06
C THR A 58 19.57 -2.64 31.25
N LEU A 59 19.65 -1.64 30.36
CA LEU A 59 20.75 -0.67 30.30
C LEU A 59 20.33 0.75 30.72
N SER A 60 19.07 0.98 31.08
CA SER A 60 18.59 2.33 31.42
C SER A 60 19.28 2.91 32.64
N THR A 61 19.64 4.18 32.54
CA THR A 61 20.20 4.99 33.63
C THR A 61 19.12 5.79 34.38
N LEU A 62 17.87 5.76 33.90
CA LEU A 62 16.75 6.49 34.48
C LEU A 62 16.23 5.85 35.77
N GLU A 63 15.65 6.70 36.64
CA GLU A 63 14.83 6.25 37.76
C GLU A 63 13.66 5.37 37.30
N LYS A 64 13.28 4.37 38.13
CA LYS A 64 12.23 3.39 37.80
C LYS A 64 10.91 4.03 37.34
N SER A 65 10.50 5.12 37.98
CA SER A 65 9.26 5.84 37.65
C SER A 65 9.32 6.46 36.25
N ASN A 66 10.44 7.11 35.90
CA ASN A 66 10.66 7.72 34.59
C ASN A 66 10.84 6.66 33.50
N LEU A 67 11.55 5.56 33.81
CA LEU A 67 11.68 4.41 32.92
C LEU A 67 10.31 3.82 32.58
N GLN A 68 9.43 3.59 33.57
CA GLN A 68 8.10 3.05 33.32
C GLN A 68 7.26 3.97 32.42
N ARG A 69 7.30 5.30 32.66
CA ARG A 69 6.62 6.28 31.80
C ARG A 69 7.15 6.23 30.36
N LEU A 70 8.45 6.04 30.20
CA LEU A 70 9.10 5.94 28.88
C LEU A 70 8.74 4.64 28.16
N LEU A 71 8.68 3.52 28.88
CA LEU A 71 8.23 2.23 28.31
C LEU A 71 6.78 2.29 27.87
N ASN A 72 5.90 2.93 28.66
CA ASN A 72 4.51 3.15 28.25
C ASN A 72 4.42 4.02 26.99
N LEU A 73 5.30 5.01 26.84
CA LEU A 73 5.38 5.84 25.64
C LEU A 73 5.90 5.04 24.44
N PHE A 74 6.89 4.18 24.65
CA PHE A 74 7.41 3.25 23.66
C PHE A 74 6.30 2.33 23.13
N ASP A 75 5.50 1.73 24.01
CA ASP A 75 4.37 0.87 23.62
C ASP A 75 3.36 1.62 22.74
N ARG A 76 3.12 2.90 23.01
CA ARG A 76 2.22 3.72 22.19
C ARG A 76 2.81 4.00 20.81
N ILE A 77 4.11 4.28 20.73
CA ILE A 77 4.84 4.47 19.48
C ILE A 77 4.81 3.18 18.66
N GLU A 78 5.13 2.03 19.28
CA GLU A 78 5.14 0.71 18.63
C GLU A 78 3.76 0.38 18.04
N ASN A 79 2.68 0.63 18.78
CA ASN A 79 1.32 0.45 18.29
C ASN A 79 0.99 1.34 17.07
N GLN A 80 1.37 2.62 17.11
CA GLN A 80 1.14 3.53 15.98
C GLN A 80 2.02 3.18 14.77
N LYS A 81 3.25 2.72 15.02
CA LYS A 81 4.15 2.22 13.99
C LYS A 81 3.52 1.04 13.26
N GLU A 82 3.03 0.03 13.98
CA GLU A 82 2.39 -1.15 13.37
C GLU A 82 1.12 -0.79 12.59
N GLN A 83 0.36 0.24 12.99
CA GLN A 83 -0.78 0.73 12.21
C GLN A 83 -0.35 1.24 10.82
N HIS A 84 0.73 2.01 10.74
CA HIS A 84 1.25 2.50 9.46
C HIS A 84 1.85 1.38 8.60
N LYS A 85 2.50 0.38 9.21
CA LYS A 85 2.93 -0.82 8.51
C LYS A 85 1.76 -1.61 7.94
N ALA A 86 0.69 -1.80 8.71
CA ALA A 86 -0.51 -2.46 8.23
C ALA A 86 -1.14 -1.72 7.04
N ALA A 87 -1.24 -0.39 7.11
CA ALA A 87 -1.72 0.42 5.98
C ALA A 87 -0.82 0.30 4.75
N PHE A 88 0.51 0.37 4.92
CA PHE A 88 1.45 0.15 3.82
C PHE A 88 1.27 -1.24 3.18
N LEU A 89 1.17 -2.29 3.99
CA LEU A 89 0.99 -3.68 3.53
C LEU A 89 -0.39 -3.94 2.92
N GLU A 90 -1.36 -3.05 3.15
CA GLU A 90 -2.64 -3.09 2.45
C GLU A 90 -2.53 -2.49 1.06
N PHE A 91 -1.91 -1.32 0.88
CA PHE A 91 -1.86 -0.66 -0.44
C PHE A 91 -0.75 -1.18 -1.37
N TYR A 92 0.41 -1.54 -0.81
CA TYR A 92 1.58 -1.95 -1.60
C TYR A 92 1.32 -3.15 -2.53
N PRO A 93 0.69 -4.25 -2.06
CA PRO A 93 0.43 -5.40 -2.93
C PRO A 93 -0.54 -5.09 -4.07
N TYR A 94 -1.55 -4.26 -3.83
CA TYR A 94 -2.52 -3.88 -4.86
C TYR A 94 -1.90 -2.97 -5.92
N HIS A 95 -1.04 -2.05 -5.51
CA HIS A 95 -0.29 -1.20 -6.44
C HIS A 95 0.64 -2.01 -7.33
N PHE A 96 1.40 -2.92 -6.72
CA PHE A 96 2.30 -3.82 -7.46
C PHE A 96 1.53 -4.67 -8.47
N ALA A 97 0.46 -5.36 -8.03
CA ALA A 97 -0.33 -6.22 -8.89
C ALA A 97 -1.03 -5.44 -10.01
N SER A 98 -1.58 -4.26 -9.72
CA SER A 98 -2.22 -3.40 -10.74
C SER A 98 -1.22 -2.95 -11.79
N SER A 99 -0.02 -2.50 -11.37
CA SER A 99 1.04 -2.07 -12.28
C SER A 99 1.55 -3.21 -13.15
N ALA A 100 1.80 -4.39 -12.56
CA ALA A 100 2.26 -5.56 -13.30
C ALA A 100 1.22 -6.06 -14.31
N LEU A 101 -0.05 -6.13 -13.90
CA LEU A 101 -1.13 -6.54 -14.80
C LEU A 101 -1.40 -5.51 -15.89
N LEU A 102 -1.32 -4.22 -15.59
CA LEU A 102 -1.40 -3.16 -16.59
C LEU A 102 -0.36 -3.37 -17.69
N LEU A 103 0.90 -3.63 -17.34
CA LEU A 103 1.97 -3.88 -18.30
C LEU A 103 1.71 -5.12 -19.15
N ILE A 104 1.31 -6.24 -18.54
CA ILE A 104 1.04 -7.50 -19.25
C ILE A 104 -0.16 -7.33 -20.20
N LEU A 105 -1.27 -6.81 -19.68
CA LEU A 105 -2.53 -6.67 -20.41
C LEU A 105 -2.43 -5.65 -21.55
N SER A 106 -1.76 -4.52 -21.33
CA SER A 106 -1.53 -3.51 -22.37
C SER A 106 -0.68 -4.09 -23.51
N SER A 107 0.39 -4.83 -23.18
CA SER A 107 1.24 -5.48 -24.18
C SER A 107 0.45 -6.45 -25.06
N ILE A 108 -0.37 -7.32 -24.45
CA ILE A 108 -1.22 -8.26 -25.21
C ILE A 108 -2.28 -7.49 -26.02
N SER A 109 -2.88 -6.45 -25.44
CA SER A 109 -3.89 -5.62 -26.11
C SER A 109 -3.34 -4.92 -27.36
N VAL A 110 -2.09 -4.43 -27.32
CA VAL A 110 -1.42 -3.80 -28.47
C VAL A 110 -1.21 -4.80 -29.60
N VAL A 111 -0.79 -6.03 -29.29
CA VAL A 111 -0.64 -7.09 -30.31
C VAL A 111 -1.98 -7.42 -30.97
N LEU A 112 -3.04 -7.57 -30.17
CA LEU A 112 -4.37 -7.83 -30.70
C LEU A 112 -4.93 -6.65 -31.51
N LEU A 113 -4.66 -5.41 -31.08
CA LEU A 113 -5.01 -4.21 -31.82
C LEU A 113 -4.33 -4.21 -33.19
N PHE A 114 -3.04 -4.51 -33.25
CA PHE A 114 -2.30 -4.59 -34.50
C PHE A 114 -2.87 -5.66 -35.44
N LEU A 115 -3.12 -6.88 -34.92
CA LEU A 115 -3.69 -7.97 -35.72
C LEU A 115 -5.10 -7.65 -36.25
N THR A 116 -5.94 -7.06 -35.40
CA THR A 116 -7.31 -6.65 -35.78
C THR A 116 -7.31 -5.48 -36.77
N ALA A 117 -6.36 -4.56 -36.66
CA ALA A 117 -6.19 -3.45 -37.59
C ALA A 117 -5.75 -3.93 -38.98
N GLN A 118 -4.82 -4.88 -39.05
CA GLN A 118 -4.34 -5.44 -40.32
C GLN A 118 -5.44 -6.22 -41.09
N VAL A 119 -6.20 -7.05 -40.38
CA VAL A 119 -7.26 -7.88 -41.00
C VAL A 119 -8.56 -7.09 -41.21
N GLY A 120 -8.76 -6.04 -40.41
CA GLY A 120 -10.01 -5.29 -40.33
C GLY A 120 -10.98 -5.91 -39.32
N MET A 121 -11.72 -5.05 -38.61
CA MET A 121 -12.59 -5.45 -37.50
C MET A 121 -13.74 -6.39 -37.91
N ASN A 122 -14.26 -6.24 -39.13
CA ASN A 122 -15.36 -7.07 -39.64
C ASN A 122 -14.89 -8.47 -40.07
N ASN A 123 -13.65 -8.58 -40.53
CA ASN A 123 -13.08 -9.82 -41.04
C ASN A 123 -12.39 -10.65 -39.94
N THR A 124 -12.22 -10.07 -38.74
CA THR A 124 -11.61 -10.76 -37.60
C THR A 124 -12.60 -11.68 -36.89
N SER A 125 -12.10 -12.84 -36.43
CA SER A 125 -12.86 -13.80 -35.63
C SER A 125 -13.60 -13.11 -34.47
N PRO A 126 -14.90 -13.41 -34.26
CA PRO A 126 -15.68 -12.86 -33.14
C PRO A 126 -15.01 -13.08 -31.78
N TYR A 127 -14.29 -14.20 -31.59
CA TYR A 127 -13.58 -14.49 -30.35
C TYR A 127 -12.40 -13.55 -30.11
N VAL A 128 -11.61 -13.27 -31.14
CA VAL A 128 -10.47 -12.33 -31.05
C VAL A 128 -10.96 -10.94 -30.66
N ARG A 129 -12.10 -10.49 -31.23
CA ARG A 129 -12.75 -9.24 -30.82
C ARG A 129 -13.19 -9.26 -29.36
N THR A 130 -13.84 -10.33 -28.90
CA THR A 130 -14.25 -10.46 -27.48
C THR A 130 -13.05 -10.39 -26.54
N ILE A 131 -11.97 -11.12 -26.86
CA ILE A 131 -10.74 -11.12 -26.07
C ILE A 131 -10.15 -9.70 -26.05
N PHE A 132 -10.05 -9.03 -27.20
CA PHE A 132 -9.54 -7.67 -27.31
C PHE A 132 -10.30 -6.69 -26.41
N PHE A 133 -11.63 -6.63 -26.52
CA PHE A 133 -12.43 -5.73 -25.68
C PHE A 133 -12.36 -6.08 -24.19
N THR A 134 -12.28 -7.36 -23.84
CA THR A 134 -12.13 -7.79 -22.45
C THR A 134 -10.78 -7.35 -21.88
N LEU A 135 -9.69 -7.51 -22.63
CA LEU A 135 -8.36 -7.06 -22.21
C LEU A 135 -8.28 -5.53 -22.15
N ALA A 136 -8.90 -4.81 -23.09
CA ALA A 136 -8.97 -3.35 -23.04
C ALA A 136 -9.69 -2.86 -21.77
N ALA A 137 -10.83 -3.47 -21.41
CA ALA A 137 -11.57 -3.15 -20.19
C ALA A 137 -10.74 -3.46 -18.93
N LEU A 138 -10.06 -4.61 -18.89
CA LEU A 138 -9.17 -4.98 -17.78
C LEU A 138 -7.96 -4.05 -17.68
N THR A 139 -7.36 -3.67 -18.80
CA THR A 139 -6.25 -2.71 -18.87
C THR A 139 -6.68 -1.37 -18.27
N ALA A 140 -7.84 -0.85 -18.69
CA ALA A 140 -8.41 0.38 -18.14
C ALA A 140 -8.67 0.28 -16.63
N PHE A 141 -9.25 -0.84 -16.16
CA PHE A 141 -9.47 -1.08 -14.74
C PHE A 141 -8.17 -1.03 -13.93
N TYR A 142 -7.13 -1.75 -14.36
CA TYR A 142 -5.85 -1.78 -13.64
C TYR A 142 -5.03 -0.49 -13.79
N ALA A 143 -5.27 0.31 -14.84
CA ALA A 143 -4.73 1.66 -14.96
C ALA A 143 -5.38 2.65 -13.99
N LEU A 144 -6.70 2.58 -13.83
CA LEU A 144 -7.46 3.52 -12.99
C LEU A 144 -7.39 3.17 -11.49
N SER A 145 -7.30 1.89 -11.14
CA SER A 145 -7.28 1.43 -9.74
C SER A 145 -6.22 2.14 -8.88
N PRO A 146 -4.93 2.21 -9.26
CA PRO A 146 -3.91 2.94 -8.50
C PRO A 146 -4.24 4.42 -8.27
N LEU A 147 -4.83 5.07 -9.26
CA LEU A 147 -5.15 6.49 -9.24
C LEU A 147 -6.36 6.77 -8.32
N VAL A 148 -7.43 6.02 -8.50
CA VAL A 148 -8.68 6.17 -7.73
C VAL A 148 -8.44 5.92 -6.25
N PHE A 149 -7.62 4.93 -5.91
CA PHE A 149 -7.28 4.61 -4.52
C PHE A 149 -6.02 5.33 -4.01
N LYS A 150 -5.49 6.30 -4.77
CA LYS A 150 -4.24 7.04 -4.50
C LYS A 150 -3.14 6.15 -3.89
N GLN A 151 -2.95 4.97 -4.47
CA GLN A 151 -2.19 3.90 -3.83
C GLN A 151 -0.73 4.32 -3.59
N GLU A 152 -0.11 5.01 -4.55
CA GLU A 152 1.25 5.54 -4.40
C GLU A 152 1.38 6.50 -3.21
N THR A 153 0.47 7.48 -3.08
CA THR A 153 0.45 8.44 -1.96
C THR A 153 0.23 7.73 -0.62
N ASN A 154 -0.69 6.78 -0.57
CA ASN A 154 -0.98 6.01 0.63
C ASN A 154 0.24 5.14 1.02
N ILE A 155 0.93 4.52 0.06
CA ILE A 155 2.16 3.75 0.27
C ILE A 155 3.28 4.65 0.79
N SER A 156 3.60 5.74 0.09
CA SER A 156 4.72 6.61 0.43
C SER A 156 4.54 7.28 1.78
N THR A 157 3.31 7.73 2.09
CA THR A 157 3.00 8.41 3.34
C THR A 157 3.06 7.45 4.52
N ASN A 158 2.41 6.29 4.44
CA ASN A 158 2.43 5.32 5.54
C ASN A 158 3.84 4.74 5.76
N LEU A 159 4.61 4.48 4.70
CA LEU A 159 6.01 4.06 4.83
C LEU A 159 6.87 5.14 5.52
N ARG A 160 6.72 6.40 5.13
CA ARG A 160 7.43 7.52 5.77
C ARG A 160 7.08 7.63 7.26
N LYS A 161 5.79 7.51 7.61
CA LYS A 161 5.34 7.54 9.01
C LYS A 161 5.86 6.36 9.81
N PHE A 162 5.87 5.15 9.24
CA PHE A 162 6.47 3.97 9.84
C PHE A 162 7.94 4.20 10.22
N ILE A 163 8.75 4.75 9.29
CA ILE A 163 10.15 5.09 9.53
C ILE A 163 10.31 6.18 10.60
N LEU A 164 9.45 7.20 10.60
CA LEU A 164 9.48 8.25 11.62
C LEU A 164 9.21 7.70 13.03
N TYR A 165 8.25 6.78 13.18
CA TYR A 165 8.02 6.12 14.47
C TYR A 165 9.18 5.21 14.87
N ASP A 166 9.81 4.51 13.92
CA ASP A 166 11.03 3.72 14.19
C ASP A 166 12.17 4.59 14.74
N ASN A 167 12.36 5.78 14.17
CA ASN A 167 13.34 6.75 14.67
C ASN A 167 12.98 7.24 16.09
N LEU A 168 11.70 7.47 16.39
CA LEU A 168 11.27 7.85 17.74
C LEU A 168 11.55 6.75 18.78
N GLU A 169 11.41 5.47 18.43
CA GLU A 169 11.83 4.35 19.28
C GLU A 169 13.33 4.41 19.57
N GLY A 170 14.14 4.71 18.56
CA GLY A 170 15.59 4.93 18.69
C GLY A 170 15.93 6.12 19.58
N GLU A 171 15.20 7.24 19.47
CA GLU A 171 15.36 8.40 20.36
C GLU A 171 15.02 8.05 21.82
N LEU A 172 13.94 7.31 22.05
CA LEU A 172 13.58 6.84 23.40
C LEU A 172 14.66 5.93 23.99
N TYR A 173 15.16 4.99 23.19
CA TYR A 173 16.25 4.11 23.61
C TYR A 173 17.50 4.89 23.96
N ASN A 174 17.94 5.79 23.08
CA ASN A 174 19.12 6.62 23.30
C ASN A 174 18.96 7.44 24.57
N TYR A 175 17.81 8.09 24.79
CA TYR A 175 17.56 8.86 26.00
C TYR A 175 17.53 8.00 27.28
N ALA A 176 17.05 6.76 27.20
CA ALA A 176 17.02 5.86 28.36
C ALA A 176 18.42 5.38 28.76
N VAL A 177 19.24 5.03 27.76
CA VAL A 177 20.56 4.41 27.96
C VAL A 177 21.66 5.44 28.14
N THR A 178 21.61 6.57 27.43
CA THR A 178 22.55 7.67 27.63
C THR A 178 22.09 8.47 28.84
N ASN A 179 22.96 8.66 29.82
CA ASN A 179 22.62 9.45 31.00
C ASN A 179 22.42 10.92 30.57
N PRO A 180 21.21 11.49 30.63
CA PRO A 180 20.97 12.87 30.21
C PRO A 180 21.70 13.90 31.09
N ASN A 181 22.32 13.47 32.20
CA ASN A 181 23.11 14.30 33.10
C ASN A 181 24.63 14.22 32.86
N VAL A 182 25.09 13.47 31.84
CA VAL A 182 26.52 13.32 31.51
C VAL A 182 26.70 13.43 30.00
N THR A 183 26.56 14.64 29.47
CA THR A 183 27.00 14.99 28.11
C THR A 183 28.23 15.89 28.19
N SER A 184 29.18 15.70 27.28
CA SER A 184 30.41 16.49 27.15
C SER A 184 30.17 17.98 26.82
N SER A 185 28.91 18.39 26.62
CA SER A 185 28.49 19.73 26.21
C SER A 185 27.60 20.46 27.23
N ASN A 186 27.36 19.93 28.44
CA ASN A 186 26.46 20.54 29.46
C ASN A 186 25.00 20.74 29.03
N ASP A 187 24.60 20.30 27.84
CA ASP A 187 23.20 20.27 27.40
C ASP A 187 22.51 19.07 28.06
N THR A 188 21.90 19.32 29.22
CA THR A 188 21.03 18.38 29.91
C THR A 188 19.58 18.63 29.46
N LEU A 189 18.94 17.62 28.87
CA LEU A 189 17.52 17.69 28.51
C LEU A 189 16.69 17.05 29.64
N PRO A 190 15.88 17.82 30.38
CA PRO A 190 15.05 17.26 31.44
C PRO A 190 14.02 16.27 30.91
N PHE A 191 13.75 15.20 31.67
CA PHE A 191 12.81 14.14 31.29
C PHE A 191 11.45 14.67 30.82
N ASN A 192 10.84 15.59 31.57
CA ASN A 192 9.53 16.11 31.19
C ASN A 192 9.56 16.88 29.87
N LYS A 193 10.66 17.62 29.58
CA LYS A 193 10.80 18.31 28.29
C LYS A 193 10.99 17.32 27.14
N PHE A 194 11.82 16.29 27.33
CA PHE A 194 11.99 15.21 26.35
C PHE A 194 10.66 14.48 26.09
N HIS A 195 10.00 14.00 27.14
CA HIS A 195 8.73 13.29 27.04
C HIS A 195 7.64 14.12 26.35
N SER A 196 7.51 15.41 26.68
CA SER A 196 6.59 16.32 26.01
C SER A 196 6.96 16.55 24.55
N SER A 197 8.25 16.64 24.22
CA SER A 197 8.73 16.77 22.83
C SER A 197 8.32 15.55 22.00
N ILE A 198 8.59 14.33 22.48
CA ILE A 198 8.20 13.10 21.79
C ILE A 198 6.68 13.02 21.64
N THR A 199 5.92 13.32 22.69
CA THR A 199 4.45 13.31 22.64
C THR A 199 3.90 14.31 21.61
N LYS A 200 4.52 15.49 21.50
CA LYS A 200 4.17 16.50 20.49
C LYS A 200 4.47 15.99 19.08
N THR A 201 5.66 15.44 18.85
CA THR A 201 6.03 14.86 17.56
C THR A 201 5.07 13.75 17.16
N MET A 202 4.71 12.84 18.09
CA MET A 202 3.70 11.81 17.85
C MET A 202 2.37 12.43 17.40
N ALA A 203 1.89 13.48 18.07
CA ALA A 203 0.64 14.14 17.70
C ALA A 203 0.72 14.79 16.31
N GLU A 204 1.85 15.37 15.94
CA GLU A 204 2.06 15.98 14.61
C GLU A 204 2.15 14.94 13.49
N ILE A 205 2.73 13.76 13.78
CA ILE A 205 2.90 12.73 12.77
C ILE A 205 1.73 11.75 12.68
N ASN A 206 0.85 11.69 13.69
CA ASN A 206 -0.27 10.74 13.75
C ASN A 206 -1.40 11.09 12.79
N SER A 207 -1.23 10.72 11.52
CA SER A 207 -2.23 10.81 10.46
C SER A 207 -2.18 9.55 9.61
N ILE A 208 -3.18 8.68 9.73
CA ILE A 208 -3.32 7.52 8.84
C ILE A 208 -3.88 8.02 7.50
N ASN A 209 -3.08 7.90 6.44
CA ASN A 209 -3.52 8.29 5.10
C ASN A 209 -4.23 7.11 4.43
N VAL A 210 -5.54 7.30 4.20
CA VAL A 210 -6.40 6.48 3.35
C VAL A 210 -7.14 7.45 2.45
N GLU A 211 -6.54 7.78 1.31
CA GLU A 211 -7.13 8.71 0.35
C GLU A 211 -7.83 7.98 -0.79
N PHE A 212 -8.90 8.59 -1.30
CA PHE A 212 -9.69 8.11 -2.42
C PHE A 212 -10.07 9.30 -3.31
N ASP A 213 -9.92 9.16 -4.62
CA ASP A 213 -10.25 10.19 -5.60
C ASP A 213 -11.08 9.63 -6.74
N TYR A 214 -12.41 9.72 -6.59
CA TYR A 214 -13.34 9.33 -7.65
C TYR A 214 -13.37 10.31 -8.83
N LYS A 215 -12.82 11.53 -8.67
CA LYS A 215 -12.85 12.55 -9.73
C LYS A 215 -11.87 12.25 -10.86
N VAL A 216 -10.94 11.32 -10.64
CA VAL A 216 -10.02 10.83 -11.68
C VAL A 216 -10.78 10.02 -12.75
N ILE A 217 -11.98 9.53 -12.45
CA ILE A 217 -12.85 8.89 -13.44
C ILE A 217 -13.56 10.02 -14.21
N PRO A 218 -13.28 10.22 -15.51
CA PRO A 218 -14.00 11.23 -16.28
C PRO A 218 -15.49 10.88 -16.31
N VAL A 219 -16.33 11.79 -15.81
CA VAL A 219 -17.78 11.67 -15.97
C VAL A 219 -18.08 11.95 -17.44
N PRO A 220 -18.65 11.00 -18.21
CA PRO A 220 -19.06 11.29 -19.57
C PRO A 220 -20.12 12.38 -19.52
N ASP A 221 -19.86 13.53 -20.15
CA ASP A 221 -20.89 14.51 -20.41
C ASP A 221 -21.82 13.92 -21.50
N PHE A 222 -22.94 13.35 -21.06
CA PHE A 222 -23.94 12.80 -21.96
C PHE A 222 -24.75 13.88 -22.69
N GLY A 223 -24.37 15.17 -22.58
CA GLY A 223 -25.08 16.27 -23.23
C GLY A 223 -26.49 16.48 -22.67
N LEU A 224 -26.82 15.90 -21.50
CA LEU A 224 -28.13 16.03 -20.85
C LEU A 224 -28.27 17.33 -20.04
N THR A 225 -27.32 18.26 -20.20
CA THR A 225 -27.44 19.60 -19.63
C THR A 225 -27.36 20.67 -20.74
N LYS A 226 -28.51 20.96 -21.33
CA LYS A 226 -29.03 22.34 -21.47
C LYS A 226 -30.53 22.31 -21.84
N PRO A 227 -31.31 23.25 -21.29
CA PRO A 227 -32.78 23.31 -21.39
C PRO A 227 -33.30 23.61 -22.80
#